data_AF-A0A7W1QRH2-F1
#
_entry.id   AF-A0A7W1QRH2-F1
#
_cell.length_a   1.000
_cell.length_b   1.000
_cell.length_c   1.000
_cell.angle_alpha   90.00
_cell.angle_beta   90.00
_cell.angle_gamma   90.00
#
_symmetry.space_group_name_H-M   'P 1'
#
loop_
_entity.id
_entity.type
_entity.pdbx_description
1 polymer ?
#
loop_
_entity_poly.entity_id
_entity_poly.type
_entity_poly.pdbx_seq_one_letter_code
_entity_poly.pdbx_strand_id
1 'polypeptide(L)'
;MANENITRRTFKFRIYPSKAQTTCLNHTLALCCELYNASLQERRDAYRLERKSVRYVEQANQLPGIKQIRADVAGVHSQVLQDVLKRVEKAFDGFFRRVRAKQKAGFPRFRSRKRYDSITYAQSGFSLTDSKLRLSKIGDVRIWC
;
A
#
# COMPACT_ATOMS: atom_id res chain seq x y z
N MET A 1 -17.08 -10.18 33.20
CA MET A 1 -16.59 -9.01 32.42
C MET A 1 -17.32 -9.04 31.09
N ALA A 2 -18.17 -8.04 30.82
CA ALA A 2 -18.99 -8.02 29.61
C ALA A 2 -18.11 -7.87 28.36
N ASN A 3 -18.34 -8.73 27.37
CA ASN A 3 -17.66 -8.68 26.08
C ASN A 3 -18.32 -7.54 25.26
N GLU A 4 -17.75 -6.34 25.29
CA GLU A 4 -18.22 -5.23 24.46
C GLU A 4 -18.09 -5.62 22.98
N ASN A 5 -19.22 -5.84 22.32
CA ASN A 5 -19.26 -6.02 20.86
C ASN A 5 -18.92 -4.69 20.18
N ILE A 6 -17.63 -4.49 19.88
CA ILE A 6 -17.16 -3.34 19.09
C ILE A 6 -17.79 -3.40 17.70
N THR A 7 -18.82 -2.58 17.47
CA THR A 7 -19.47 -2.46 16.16
C THR A 7 -18.59 -1.61 15.24
N ARG A 8 -18.05 -2.20 14.17
CA ARG A 8 -17.29 -1.47 13.16
C ARG A 8 -18.22 -0.83 12.13
N ARG A 9 -18.12 0.48 11.95
CA ARG A 9 -18.82 1.22 10.88
C ARG A 9 -17.86 1.55 9.75
N THR A 10 -18.35 1.55 8.52
CA THR A 10 -17.60 1.94 7.32
C THR A 10 -18.31 3.12 6.66
N PHE A 11 -17.55 4.14 6.31
CA PHE A 11 -18.04 5.34 5.64
C PHE A 11 -17.34 5.50 4.29
N LYS A 12 -18.04 6.06 3.31
CA LYS A 12 -17.51 6.32 1.97
C LYS A 12 -17.81 7.75 1.57
N PHE A 13 -16.77 8.51 1.27
CA PHE A 13 -16.87 9.92 0.89
C PHE A 13 -16.31 10.14 -0.50
N ARG A 14 -16.90 11.09 -1.24
CA ARG A 14 -16.28 11.62 -2.46
C ARG A 14 -15.34 12.76 -2.07
N ILE A 15 -14.09 12.66 -2.51
CA ILE A 15 -13.08 13.71 -2.32
C ILE A 15 -13.07 14.68 -3.50
N TYR A 16 -12.71 15.93 -3.24
CA TYR A 16 -12.59 17.01 -4.23
C TYR A 16 -11.22 17.68 -4.09
N PRO A 17 -10.15 17.06 -4.60
CA PRO A 17 -8.80 17.60 -4.52
C PRO A 17 -8.60 18.81 -5.42
N SER A 18 -7.71 19.71 -5.02
CA SER A 18 -7.16 20.75 -5.91
C SER A 18 -6.29 20.12 -7.01
N LYS A 19 -5.88 20.92 -8.01
CA LYS A 19 -4.95 20.47 -9.05
C LYS A 19 -3.64 19.94 -8.45
N ALA A 20 -3.06 20.67 -7.50
CA ALA A 20 -1.82 20.28 -6.83
C ALA A 20 -1.98 18.96 -6.04
N GLN A 21 -3.11 18.81 -5.32
CA GLN A 21 -3.41 17.57 -4.59
C GLN A 21 -3.63 16.39 -5.53
N THR A 22 -4.29 16.60 -6.67
CA THR A 22 -4.48 15.57 -7.70
C THR A 22 -3.14 15.09 -8.25
N THR A 23 -2.22 16.01 -8.55
CA THR A 23 -0.86 15.66 -8.98
C THR A 23 -0.12 14.86 -7.90
N CYS A 24 -0.20 15.28 -6.64
CA CYS A 24 0.43 14.57 -5.51
C CYS A 24 -0.15 13.15 -5.31
N LEU A 25 -1.47 12.99 -5.39
CA LEU A 25 -2.17 11.70 -5.30
C LEU A 25 -1.75 10.76 -6.43
N ASN A 26 -1.73 11.26 -7.67
CA ASN A 26 -1.32 10.49 -8.85
C ASN A 26 0.16 10.08 -8.77
N HIS A 27 1.03 10.98 -8.33
CA HIS A 27 2.44 10.69 -8.10
C HIS A 27 2.61 9.61 -7.02
N THR A 28 1.89 9.73 -5.90
CA THR A 28 1.88 8.73 -4.83
C THR A 28 1.42 7.36 -5.34
N LEU A 29 0.35 7.29 -6.14
CA LEU A 29 -0.11 6.05 -6.77
C LEU A 29 0.96 5.44 -7.68
N ALA A 30 1.64 6.26 -8.47
CA ALA A 30 2.71 5.81 -9.36
C ALA A 30 3.89 5.20 -8.58
N LEU A 31 4.35 5.87 -7.52
CA LEU A 31 5.40 5.36 -6.63
C LEU A 31 4.97 4.10 -5.90
N CYS A 32 3.72 4.01 -5.45
CA CYS A 32 3.19 2.79 -4.82
C CYS A 32 3.14 1.61 -5.79
N CYS A 33 2.77 1.86 -7.06
CA CYS A 33 2.80 0.83 -8.10
C CYS A 33 4.22 0.37 -8.41
N GLU A 34 5.18 1.30 -8.44
CA GLU A 34 6.60 1.00 -8.63
C GLU A 34 7.14 0.14 -7.48
N LEU A 35 6.92 0.57 -6.23
CA LEU A 35 7.34 -0.18 -5.04
C LEU A 35 6.73 -1.59 -5.03
N TYR A 36 5.43 -1.73 -5.36
CA TYR A 36 4.80 -3.05 -5.45
C TYR A 36 5.53 -3.96 -6.45
N ASN A 37 5.85 -3.43 -7.64
CA ASN A 37 6.50 -4.21 -8.69
C ASN A 37 7.96 -4.53 -8.35
N ALA A 38 8.70 -3.57 -7.77
CA ALA A 38 10.07 -3.77 -7.33
C ALA A 38 10.14 -4.85 -6.24
N SER A 39 9.28 -4.78 -5.22
CA SER A 39 9.20 -5.77 -4.16
C SER A 39 8.74 -7.15 -4.65
N LEU A 40 7.88 -7.20 -5.67
CA LEU A 40 7.52 -8.45 -6.32
C LEU A 40 8.71 -9.05 -7.09
N GLN A 41 9.46 -8.20 -7.81
CA GLN A 41 10.63 -8.61 -8.57
C GLN A 41 11.72 -9.16 -7.66
N GLU A 42 12.05 -8.46 -6.58
CA GLU A 42 13.04 -8.91 -5.59
C GLU A 42 12.71 -10.32 -5.06
N ARG A 43 11.47 -10.56 -4.64
CA ARG A 43 11.04 -11.90 -4.17
C ARG A 43 11.19 -12.97 -5.24
N ARG A 44 10.88 -12.64 -6.49
CA ARG A 44 11.03 -13.58 -7.62
C ARG A 44 12.49 -13.90 -7.89
N ASP A 45 13.34 -12.88 -7.91
CA ASP A 45 14.76 -13.01 -8.21
C ASP A 45 15.51 -13.72 -7.08
N ALA A 46 15.26 -13.37 -5.82
CA ALA A 46 15.83 -14.05 -4.65
C ALA A 46 15.51 -15.55 -4.65
N TYR A 47 14.28 -15.93 -4.98
CA TYR A 47 13.90 -17.34 -5.06
C TYR A 47 14.50 -18.02 -6.30
N ARG A 48 14.54 -17.34 -7.45
CA ARG A 48 15.09 -17.90 -8.69
C ARG A 48 16.59 -18.17 -8.59
N LEU A 49 17.35 -17.23 -8.02
CA LEU A 49 18.81 -17.25 -7.98
C LEU A 49 19.33 -18.05 -6.78
N GLU A 50 18.73 -17.86 -5.61
CA GLU A 50 19.28 -18.34 -4.34
C GLU A 50 18.32 -19.26 -3.56
N ARG A 51 17.11 -19.52 -4.11
CA ARG A 51 16.03 -20.28 -3.42
C ARG A 51 15.62 -19.66 -2.08
N LYS A 52 15.89 -18.36 -1.90
CA LYS A 52 15.53 -17.61 -0.70
C LYS A 52 14.11 -17.06 -0.79
N SER A 53 13.39 -17.09 0.33
CA SER A 53 12.05 -16.53 0.46
C SER A 53 12.11 -15.22 1.23
N VAL A 54 12.01 -14.10 0.52
CA VAL A 54 11.96 -12.77 1.12
C VAL A 54 10.55 -12.46 1.63
N ARG A 55 10.44 -12.02 2.89
CA ARG A 55 9.17 -11.72 3.59
C ARG A 55 8.95 -10.22 3.75
N TYR A 56 7.73 -9.86 4.16
CA TYR A 56 7.35 -8.46 4.42
C TYR A 56 8.33 -7.71 5.31
N VAL A 57 8.78 -8.32 6.41
CA VAL A 57 9.63 -7.66 7.42
C VAL A 57 10.96 -7.22 6.81
N GLU A 58 11.58 -8.07 6.00
CA GLU A 58 12.85 -7.76 5.32
C GLU A 58 12.69 -6.54 4.40
N GLN A 59 11.65 -6.54 3.55
CA GLN A 59 11.38 -5.43 2.64
C GLN A 59 10.98 -4.14 3.38
N ALA A 60 10.24 -4.26 4.48
CA ALA A 60 9.87 -3.11 5.31
C ALA A 60 11.10 -2.47 5.97
N ASN A 61 12.07 -3.28 6.39
CA ASN A 61 13.33 -2.82 6.97
C ASN A 61 14.24 -2.11 5.96
N GLN A 62 14.05 -2.33 4.66
CA GLN A 62 14.75 -1.60 3.60
C GLN A 62 14.21 -0.17 3.40
N LEU A 63 12.93 0.09 3.72
CA LEU A 63 12.27 1.37 3.44
C LEU A 63 12.99 2.60 4.03
N PRO A 64 13.51 2.60 5.28
CA PRO A 64 14.26 3.74 5.79
C PRO A 64 15.47 4.10 4.92
N GLY A 65 16.26 3.11 4.50
CA GLY A 65 17.41 3.33 3.61
C GLY A 65 16.98 3.84 2.25
N ILE A 66 15.92 3.27 1.66
CA ILE A 66 15.36 3.78 0.39
C ILE A 66 14.97 5.25 0.52
N LYS A 67 14.30 5.65 1.61
CA LYS A 67 13.88 7.04 1.84
C LYS A 67 15.05 8.01 2.03
N GLN A 68 16.22 7.54 2.47
CA GLN A 68 17.41 8.40 2.58
C GLN A 68 17.97 8.77 1.21
N ILE A 69 17.91 7.85 0.24
CA ILE A 69 18.47 8.05 -1.10
C ILE A 69 17.44 8.51 -2.14
N ARG A 70 16.15 8.35 -1.85
CA ARG A 70 15.04 8.71 -2.75
C ARG A 70 14.08 9.71 -2.10
N ALA A 71 14.30 10.99 -2.41
CA ALA A 71 13.49 12.10 -1.92
C ALA A 71 12.01 12.01 -2.33
N ASP A 72 11.71 11.47 -3.51
CA ASP A 72 10.35 11.23 -3.99
C ASP A 72 9.60 10.20 -3.12
N VAL A 73 10.26 9.09 -2.77
CA VAL A 73 9.73 8.09 -1.82
C VAL A 73 9.65 8.67 -0.40
N ALA A 74 10.59 9.53 0.00
CA ALA A 74 10.53 10.25 1.27
C ALA A 74 9.30 11.15 1.41
N GLY A 75 8.80 11.65 0.27
CA GLY A 75 7.56 12.39 0.13
C GLY A 75 6.30 11.58 0.40
N VAL A 76 6.36 10.24 0.45
CA VAL A 76 5.20 9.38 0.75
C VAL A 76 5.16 9.01 2.24
N HIS A 77 3.95 9.00 2.81
CA HIS A 77 3.75 8.59 4.19
C HIS A 77 4.18 7.13 4.41
N SER A 78 4.93 6.86 5.48
CA SER A 78 5.55 5.54 5.72
C SER A 78 4.54 4.40 5.78
N GLN A 79 3.37 4.62 6.38
CA GLN A 79 2.34 3.58 6.43
C GLN A 79 1.73 3.25 5.07
N VAL A 80 1.71 4.21 4.13
CA VAL A 80 1.27 3.94 2.76
C VAL A 80 2.26 2.99 2.10
N LEU A 81 3.57 3.25 2.22
CA LEU A 81 4.61 2.37 1.69
C LEU A 81 4.57 0.97 2.33
N GLN A 82 4.35 0.89 3.64
CA GLN A 82 4.19 -0.39 4.32
C GLN A 82 2.93 -1.15 3.88
N ASP A 83 1.81 -0.47 3.62
CA ASP A 83 0.61 -1.12 3.04
C ASP A 83 0.90 -1.72 1.67
N VAL A 84 1.68 -1.05 0.82
CA VAL A 84 2.11 -1.58 -0.48
C VAL A 84 2.81 -2.93 -0.32
N LEU A 85 3.76 -3.02 0.61
CA LEU A 85 4.48 -4.26 0.89
C LEU A 85 3.54 -5.34 1.45
N LYS A 86 2.57 -4.97 2.30
CA LYS A 86 1.53 -5.90 2.78
C LYS A 86 0.63 -6.40 1.64
N ARG A 87 0.37 -5.60 0.60
CA ARG A 87 -0.36 -6.06 -0.60
C ARG A 87 0.42 -7.13 -1.36
N VAL A 88 1.76 -7.00 -1.43
CA VAL A 88 2.63 -8.03 -2.00
C VAL A 88 2.57 -9.31 -1.16
N GLU A 89 2.73 -9.21 0.17
CA GLU A 89 2.62 -10.36 1.09
C GLU A 89 1.29 -11.10 0.90
N LYS A 90 0.15 -10.38 0.93
CA LYS A 90 -1.18 -10.96 0.71
C LYS A 90 -1.32 -11.67 -0.64
N ALA A 91 -0.66 -11.16 -1.69
CA ALA A 91 -0.67 -11.82 -2.99
C ALA A 91 0.05 -13.18 -2.95
N PHE A 92 1.21 -13.25 -2.28
CA PHE A 92 1.93 -14.50 -2.06
C PHE A 92 1.18 -15.45 -1.13
N ASP A 93 0.62 -14.96 -0.02
CA ASP A 93 -0.20 -15.76 0.89
C ASP A 93 -1.37 -16.42 0.14
N GLY A 94 -2.07 -15.63 -0.69
CA GLY A 94 -3.15 -16.12 -1.52
C GLY A 94 -2.68 -17.16 -2.55
N PHE A 95 -1.49 -16.99 -3.12
CA PHE A 95 -0.87 -17.97 -4.02
C PHE A 95 -0.57 -19.28 -3.28
N PHE A 96 0.18 -19.25 -2.18
CA PHE A 96 0.56 -20.44 -1.42
C PHE A 96 -0.64 -21.15 -0.80
N ARG A 97 -1.66 -20.40 -0.35
CA ARG A 97 -2.92 -20.99 0.12
C ARG A 97 -3.57 -21.85 -0.97
N ARG A 98 -3.65 -21.36 -2.22
CA ARG A 98 -4.22 -22.12 -3.34
C ARG A 98 -3.36 -23.31 -3.73
N VAL A 99 -2.03 -23.17 -3.71
CA VAL A 99 -1.10 -24.29 -3.95
C VAL A 99 -1.33 -25.42 -2.93
N ARG A 100 -1.37 -25.09 -1.63
CA ARG A 100 -1.63 -26.06 -0.57
C ARG A 100 -3.00 -26.74 -0.71
N ALA A 101 -4.01 -25.98 -1.13
CA ALA A 101 -5.35 -26.50 -1.39
C ALA A 101 -5.49 -27.27 -2.73
N LYS A 102 -4.39 -27.48 -3.47
CA LYS A 102 -4.38 -28.10 -4.82
C LYS A 102 -5.34 -27.44 -5.81
N GLN A 103 -5.60 -26.15 -5.65
CA GLN A 103 -6.43 -25.34 -6.55
C GLN A 103 -5.57 -24.69 -7.63
N LYS A 104 -6.20 -24.21 -8.71
CA LYS A 104 -5.53 -23.41 -9.74
C LYS A 104 -4.91 -22.15 -9.13
N ALA A 105 -3.60 -22.15 -8.94
CA ALA A 105 -2.86 -21.06 -8.33
C ALA A 105 -2.15 -20.21 -9.39
N GLY A 106 -2.63 -18.97 -9.57
CA GLY A 106 -1.90 -17.97 -10.34
C GLY A 106 -0.80 -17.32 -9.49
N PHE A 107 0.43 -17.31 -10.00
CA PHE A 107 1.55 -16.61 -9.37
C PHE A 107 1.29 -15.10 -9.33
N PRO A 108 1.71 -14.37 -8.27
CA PRO A 108 1.57 -12.92 -8.21
C PRO A 108 2.18 -12.22 -9.43
N ARG A 109 1.48 -11.23 -9.98
CA ARG A 109 1.86 -10.54 -11.23
C ARG A 109 2.18 -9.07 -10.97
N PHE A 110 3.03 -8.50 -11.83
CA PHE A 110 3.23 -7.06 -11.88
C PHE A 110 1.92 -6.33 -12.16
N ARG A 111 1.82 -5.11 -11.63
CA ARG A 111 0.69 -4.21 -11.81
C ARG A 111 1.06 -3.13 -12.80
N SER A 112 0.16 -2.83 -13.73
CA SER A 112 0.26 -1.62 -14.54
C SER A 112 -0.21 -0.41 -13.73
N ARG A 113 0.33 0.77 -14.03
CA ARG A 113 -0.09 2.03 -13.38
C ARG A 113 -1.61 2.27 -13.51
N LYS A 114 -2.21 1.90 -14.64
CA LYS A 114 -3.66 1.99 -14.88
C LYS A 114 -4.52 1.10 -13.95
N ARG A 115 -3.92 0.07 -13.34
CA ARG A 115 -4.59 -0.92 -12.48
C ARG A 115 -4.20 -0.77 -10.99
N TYR A 116 -3.45 0.27 -10.65
CA TYR A 116 -3.04 0.59 -9.29
C TYR A 116 -3.66 1.94 -8.92
N ASP A 117 -4.87 1.90 -8.39
CA ASP A 117 -5.80 3.03 -8.27
C ASP A 117 -6.18 3.36 -6.82
N SER A 118 -5.52 2.73 -5.85
CA SER A 118 -5.80 2.94 -4.43
C SER A 118 -4.52 2.98 -3.61
N ILE A 119 -4.53 3.84 -2.58
CA ILE A 119 -3.56 3.89 -1.48
C ILE A 119 -4.30 3.80 -0.16
N THR A 120 -3.63 3.28 0.87
CA THR A 120 -4.25 3.07 2.19
C THR A 120 -3.42 3.75 3.26
N TYR A 121 -4.09 4.49 4.15
CA TYR A 121 -3.54 4.92 5.42
C TYR A 121 -4.10 4.01 6.51
N ALA A 122 -3.29 3.08 7.03
CA ALA A 122 -3.79 1.93 7.78
C ALA A 122 -4.11 2.23 9.26
N GLN A 123 -3.23 2.95 9.95
CA GLN A 123 -3.35 3.19 11.40
C GLN A 123 -3.23 4.67 11.77
N SER A 124 -2.53 5.46 10.97
CA SER A 124 -2.27 6.87 11.22
C SER A 124 -1.98 7.64 9.93
N GLY A 125 -1.73 8.94 10.06
CA GLY A 125 -1.44 9.82 8.93
C GLY A 125 -2.69 10.26 8.18
N PHE A 126 -3.88 10.04 8.74
CA PHE A 126 -5.12 10.61 8.27
C PHE A 126 -5.99 11.08 9.44
N SER A 127 -6.82 12.09 9.20
CA SER A 127 -7.91 12.47 10.10
C SER A 127 -9.10 13.00 9.30
N LEU A 128 -10.30 12.82 9.83
CA LEU A 128 -11.55 13.23 9.20
C LEU A 128 -12.20 14.33 10.02
N THR A 129 -12.68 15.38 9.35
CA THR A 129 -13.58 16.39 9.90
C THR A 129 -14.87 16.40 9.09
N ASP A 130 -15.88 17.16 9.51
CA ASP A 130 -17.18 17.22 8.84
C ASP A 130 -17.14 17.69 7.38
N SER A 131 -16.04 18.30 6.92
CA SER A 131 -15.92 18.82 5.55
C SER A 131 -14.58 18.51 4.87
N LYS A 132 -13.61 17.90 5.57
CA LYS A 132 -12.29 17.63 5.04
C LYS A 132 -11.71 16.30 5.51
N LEU A 133 -10.93 15.68 4.64
CA LEU A 133 -10.03 14.57 4.92
C LEU A 133 -8.59 15.09 4.91
N ARG A 134 -7.92 15.12 6.07
CA ARG A 134 -6.50 15.44 6.16
C ARG A 134 -5.69 14.18 5.90
N LEU A 135 -4.74 14.25 4.96
CA LEU A 135 -3.82 13.17 4.62
C LEU A 135 -2.37 13.64 4.80
N SER A 136 -1.58 12.91 5.57
CA SER A 136 -0.15 13.20 5.74
C SER A 136 0.55 13.18 4.38
N LYS A 137 1.40 14.19 4.14
CA LYS A 137 2.10 14.47 2.88
C LYS A 137 1.25 14.97 1.70
N ILE A 138 -0.09 15.02 1.84
CA ILE A 138 -0.99 15.51 0.78
C ILE A 138 -1.76 16.77 1.23
N GLY A 139 -2.06 16.89 2.53
CA GLY A 139 -2.79 17.99 3.13
C GLY A 139 -4.29 17.75 3.25
N ASP A 140 -5.06 18.85 3.36
CA ASP A 140 -6.50 18.81 3.61
C ASP A 140 -7.29 18.74 2.30
N VAL A 141 -7.93 17.61 2.05
CA VAL A 141 -8.74 17.36 0.86
C VAL A 141 -10.22 17.54 1.21
N ARG A 142 -10.94 18.37 0.45
CA ARG A 142 -12.37 18.59 0.69
C ARG A 142 -13.14 17.30 0.45
N ILE A 143 -14.11 17.01 1.32
CA ILE A 143 -15.07 15.91 1.14
C ILE A 143 -16.49 16.48 1.07
N TRP A 144 -17.41 15.73 0.48
CA TRP A 144 -18.83 16.02 0.58
C TRP A 144 -19.45 14.98 1.53
N CYS A 145 -20.06 15.50 2.59
CA CYS A 145 -20.79 14.74 3.61
C CYS A 145 -22.28 14.82 3.32
#